data_AF-A0A376KZB3-F1
#
_entry.id   AF-A0A376KZB3-F1
#
_cell.length_a   1.000
_cell.length_b   1.000
_cell.length_c   1.000
_cell.angle_alpha   90.00
_cell.angle_beta   90.00
_cell.angle_gamma   90.00
#
_symmetry.space_group_name_H-M   'P 1'
#
loop_
_entity.id
_entity.type
_entity.pdbx_description
1 polymer ?
#
loop_
_entity_poly.entity_id
_entity_poly.type
_entity_poly.pdbx_seq_one_letter_code
_entity_poly.pdbx_strand_id
1 'polypeptide(L)'
;MTQPLFLIGPRGCGKTTVGMALADSLNRRFVDTDQWLQSQLNMTVAEIVEREEWAGFRARETAALEAVTAPSTVIATGGGIILTEFNRHFYAK
;
A
#
# COMPACT_ATOMS: atom_id res chain seq x y z
N MET A 1 10.06 -17.40 8.72
CA MET A 1 10.35 -15.98 8.41
C MET A 1 9.09 -15.16 8.67
N THR A 2 9.16 -14.09 9.46
CA THR A 2 7.99 -13.23 9.82
C THR A 2 8.00 -11.88 9.10
N GLN A 3 8.89 -11.68 8.13
CA GLN A 3 8.96 -10.42 7.37
C GLN A 3 7.66 -10.16 6.60
N PRO A 4 7.26 -8.88 6.45
CA PRO A 4 6.17 -8.50 5.57
C PRO A 4 6.49 -8.86 4.11
N LEU A 5 5.46 -9.15 3.33
CA LEU A 5 5.55 -9.38 1.89
C LEU A 5 4.84 -8.25 1.15
N PHE A 6 5.54 -7.51 0.32
CA PHE A 6 4.97 -6.40 -0.44
C PHE A 6 4.67 -6.82 -1.88
N LEU A 7 3.44 -6.57 -2.34
CA LEU A 7 3.02 -6.79 -3.71
C LEU A 7 2.97 -5.45 -4.45
N ILE A 8 3.89 -5.28 -5.40
CA ILE A 8 4.08 -4.06 -6.18
C ILE A 8 3.68 -4.32 -7.63
N GLY A 9 3.05 -3.33 -8.26
CA GLY A 9 2.65 -3.40 -9.67
C GLY A 9 1.53 -2.42 -10.00
N PRO A 10 1.19 -2.25 -11.29
CA PRO A 10 0.15 -1.32 -11.71
C PRO A 10 -1.23 -1.69 -11.15
N ARG A 11 -2.18 -0.74 -11.21
CA ARG A 11 -3.58 -1.01 -10.85
C ARG A 11 -4.17 -2.03 -11.84
N GLY A 12 -4.98 -2.97 -11.35
CA GLY A 12 -5.63 -3.98 -12.18
C GLY A 12 -4.81 -5.24 -12.48
N CYS A 13 -3.53 -5.34 -12.08
CA CYS A 13 -2.73 -6.55 -12.27
C CYS A 13 -2.99 -7.67 -11.26
N GLY A 14 -4.06 -7.57 -10.44
CA GLY A 14 -4.50 -8.63 -9.53
C GLY A 14 -3.84 -8.66 -8.14
N LYS A 15 -3.13 -7.61 -7.72
CA LYS A 15 -2.40 -7.59 -6.43
C LYS A 15 -3.27 -7.92 -5.21
N THR A 16 -4.47 -7.33 -5.15
CA THR A 16 -5.41 -7.57 -4.05
C THR A 16 -5.87 -9.02 -4.05
N THR A 17 -6.28 -9.56 -5.21
CA THR A 17 -6.73 -10.95 -5.35
C THR A 17 -5.64 -11.96 -5.02
N VAL A 18 -4.44 -11.79 -5.59
CA VAL A 18 -3.28 -12.65 -5.33
C VAL A 18 -2.81 -12.52 -3.88
N GLY A 19 -2.83 -11.31 -3.33
CA GLY A 19 -2.39 -11.04 -1.97
C GLY A 19 -3.28 -11.67 -0.90
N MET A 20 -4.59 -11.66 -1.09
CA MET A 20 -5.52 -12.37 -0.19
C MET A 20 -5.25 -13.88 -0.23
N ALA A 21 -5.21 -14.48 -1.41
CA ALA A 21 -4.95 -15.91 -1.55
C ALA A 21 -3.58 -16.32 -0.98
N LEU A 22 -2.55 -15.48 -1.18
CA LEU A 22 -1.22 -15.69 -0.62
C LEU A 22 -1.24 -15.60 0.91
N ALA A 23 -1.91 -14.60 1.46
CA ALA A 23 -2.03 -14.43 2.92
C ALA A 23 -2.72 -15.63 3.55
N ASP A 24 -3.82 -16.11 2.98
CA ASP A 24 -4.56 -17.28 3.44
C ASP A 24 -3.65 -18.54 3.40
N SER A 25 -2.94 -18.76 2.30
CA SER A 25 -2.03 -19.91 2.14
C SER A 25 -0.88 -19.92 3.15
N LEU A 26 -0.46 -18.74 3.62
CA LEU A 26 0.64 -18.56 4.56
C LEU A 26 0.16 -18.36 6.01
N ASN A 27 -1.15 -18.38 6.25
CA ASN A 27 -1.78 -17.99 7.52
C ASN A 27 -1.28 -16.64 8.04
N ARG A 28 -1.36 -15.62 7.18
CA ARG A 28 -0.90 -14.25 7.42
C ARG A 28 -2.05 -13.26 7.30
N ARG A 29 -1.84 -12.06 7.82
CA ARG A 29 -2.76 -10.93 7.58
C ARG A 29 -2.60 -10.44 6.14
N PHE A 30 -3.70 -9.99 5.55
CA PHE A 30 -3.68 -9.23 4.30
C PHE A 30 -4.07 -7.78 4.57
N VAL A 31 -3.36 -6.83 3.95
CA VAL A 31 -3.73 -5.41 3.94
C VAL A 31 -3.48 -4.83 2.55
N ASP A 32 -4.34 -3.92 2.11
CA ASP A 32 -4.16 -3.13 0.89
C ASP A 32 -3.98 -1.65 1.27
N THR A 33 -2.89 -1.01 0.84
CA THR A 33 -2.61 0.38 1.21
C THR A 33 -3.66 1.35 0.67
N ASP A 34 -4.22 1.08 -0.52
CA ASP A 34 -5.25 1.95 -1.11
C ASP A 34 -6.55 1.85 -0.30
N GLN A 35 -6.93 0.64 0.11
CA GLN A 35 -8.11 0.43 0.96
C GLN A 35 -7.91 1.02 2.36
N TRP A 36 -6.72 0.82 2.94
CA TRP A 36 -6.40 1.41 4.24
C TRP A 36 -6.45 2.93 4.15
N LEU A 37 -5.83 3.53 3.13
CA LEU A 37 -5.82 4.97 2.94
C LEU A 37 -7.25 5.52 2.77
N GLN A 38 -8.09 4.85 1.96
CA GLN A 38 -9.50 5.21 1.82
C GLN A 38 -10.27 5.08 3.14
N SER A 39 -9.96 4.10 3.99
CA SER A 39 -10.62 3.96 5.30
C SER A 39 -10.26 5.09 6.28
N GLN A 40 -9.10 5.72 6.10
CA GLN A 40 -8.64 6.84 6.94
C GLN A 40 -9.11 8.20 6.41
N LEU A 41 -9.63 8.27 5.18
CA LEU A 41 -9.96 9.52 4.50
C LEU A 41 -11.43 9.54 4.11
N ASN A 42 -12.12 10.60 4.51
CA ASN A 42 -13.47 10.90 4.01
C ASN A 42 -13.43 11.67 2.68
N MET A 43 -12.41 11.40 1.85
CA MET A 43 -12.15 12.09 0.59
C MET A 43 -11.69 11.11 -0.48
N THR A 44 -12.07 11.38 -1.72
CA THR A 44 -11.58 10.69 -2.90
C THR A 44 -10.16 11.12 -3.25
N VAL A 45 -9.45 10.30 -4.04
CA VAL A 45 -8.13 10.65 -4.58
C VAL A 45 -8.18 11.96 -5.36
N ALA A 46 -9.26 12.19 -6.11
CA ALA A 46 -9.44 13.41 -6.91
C ALA A 46 -9.49 14.67 -6.00
N GLU A 47 -10.26 14.63 -4.92
CA GLU A 47 -10.36 15.75 -3.98
C GLU A 47 -9.04 16.02 -3.25
N ILE A 48 -8.29 14.97 -2.92
CA ILE A 48 -6.96 15.13 -2.30
C ILE A 48 -6.00 15.79 -3.28
N VAL A 49 -5.96 15.32 -4.53
CA VAL A 49 -5.07 15.88 -5.55
C VAL A 49 -5.48 17.32 -5.91
N GLU A 50 -6.77 17.64 -5.89
CA GLU A 50 -7.24 19.01 -6.10
C GLU A 50 -6.77 19.98 -4.99
N ARG A 51 -6.71 19.50 -3.73
CA ARG A 51 -6.35 20.32 -2.56
C ARG A 51 -4.86 20.35 -2.26
N GLU A 52 -4.17 19.23 -2.46
CA GLU A 52 -2.81 18.98 -1.97
C GLU A 52 -1.84 18.59 -3.11
N GLU A 53 -2.32 18.63 -4.35
CA GLU A 53 -1.63 18.12 -5.53
C GLU A 53 -1.21 16.65 -5.39
N TRP A 54 -0.48 16.14 -6.38
CA TRP A 54 0.06 14.79 -6.32
C TRP A 54 1.06 14.62 -5.19
N ALA A 55 1.79 15.67 -4.81
CA ALA A 55 2.77 15.62 -3.74
C ALA A 55 2.12 15.25 -2.39
N GLY A 56 0.97 15.85 -2.05
CA GLY A 56 0.21 15.49 -0.85
C GLY A 56 -0.32 14.07 -0.89
N PHE A 57 -0.87 13.63 -2.03
CA PHE A 57 -1.30 12.24 -2.19
C PHE A 57 -0.13 11.24 -2.01
N ARG A 58 1.04 11.53 -2.56
CA ARG A 58 2.24 10.68 -2.39
C ARG A 58 2.71 10.62 -0.93
N ALA A 59 2.67 11.74 -0.20
CA ALA A 59 2.99 11.75 1.23
C ALA A 59 2.04 10.85 2.03
N ARG A 60 0.75 10.82 1.66
CA ARG A 60 -0.25 9.95 2.28
C ARG A 60 -0.08 8.48 1.91
N GLU A 61 0.32 8.16 0.68
CA GLU A 61 0.73 6.80 0.30
C GLU A 61 1.92 6.31 1.15
N THR A 62 2.90 7.17 1.41
CA THR A 62 4.03 6.86 2.31
C THR A 62 3.54 6.59 3.73
N ALA A 63 2.69 7.46 4.28
CA ALA A 63 2.13 7.25 5.63
C ALA A 63 1.32 5.95 5.72
N ALA A 64 0.55 5.61 4.68
CA ALA A 64 -0.18 4.34 4.62
C ALA A 64 0.77 3.14 4.60
N LEU A 65 1.84 3.18 3.80
CA LEU A 65 2.86 2.13 3.77
C LEU A 65 3.46 1.89 5.16
N GLU A 66 3.87 2.96 5.83
CA GLU A 66 4.46 2.86 7.18
C GLU A 66 3.46 2.30 8.19
N ALA A 67 2.21 2.78 8.17
CA ALA A 67 1.19 2.38 9.13
C ALA A 67 0.76 0.92 9.01
N VAL A 68 0.70 0.38 7.79
CA VAL A 68 0.27 -1.02 7.57
C VAL A 68 1.41 -2.04 7.66
N THR A 69 2.66 -1.58 7.65
CA THR A 69 3.82 -2.46 7.66
C THR A 69 3.97 -3.14 9.01
N ALA A 70 3.83 -4.47 9.02
CA ALA A 70 3.96 -5.26 10.23
C ALA A 70 4.36 -6.72 9.91
N PRO A 71 4.99 -7.44 10.85
CA PRO A 71 5.35 -8.84 10.66
C PRO A 71 4.16 -9.72 10.26
N SER A 72 4.43 -10.79 9.52
CA SER A 72 3.47 -11.80 9.08
C SER A 72 2.26 -11.20 8.35
N THR A 73 2.53 -10.23 7.47
CA THR A 73 1.51 -9.53 6.68
C THR A 73 1.88 -9.56 5.19
N VAL A 74 0.89 -9.80 4.33
CA VAL A 74 0.96 -9.58 2.89
C VAL A 74 0.31 -8.22 2.59
N ILE A 75 1.03 -7.34 1.92
CA ILE A 75 0.66 -5.94 1.74
C ILE A 75 0.57 -5.66 0.25
N ALA A 76 -0.63 -5.46 -0.28
CA ALA A 76 -0.83 -4.92 -1.62
C ALA A 76 -0.67 -3.41 -1.61
N THR A 77 0.08 -2.86 -2.57
CA THR A 77 0.36 -1.42 -2.61
C THR A 77 -0.34 -0.69 -3.75
N GLY A 78 -0.53 0.62 -3.58
CA GLY A 78 -0.97 1.52 -4.64
C GLY A 78 0.00 1.50 -5.83
N GLY A 79 -0.52 1.60 -7.05
CA GLY A 79 0.30 1.47 -8.26
C GLY A 79 1.40 2.53 -8.40
N GLY A 80 1.18 3.71 -7.82
CA GLY A 80 2.14 4.83 -7.85
C GLY A 80 3.14 4.84 -6.69
N ILE A 81 3.03 3.91 -5.73
CA ILE A 81 3.78 3.97 -4.48
C ILE A 81 5.30 3.97 -4.67
N ILE A 82 5.77 3.35 -5.75
CA ILE A 82 7.18 3.23 -6.11
C ILE A 82 7.78 4.50 -6.67
N LEU A 83 6.96 5.49 -7.05
CA LEU A 83 7.44 6.75 -7.60
C LEU A 83 8.15 7.58 -6.53
N THR A 84 7.70 7.47 -5.27
CA THR A 84 8.37 8.05 -4.11
C THR A 84 9.65 7.27 -3.79
N GLU A 85 10.80 7.95 -3.85
CA GLU A 85 12.10 7.32 -3.61
C GLU A 85 12.23 6.72 -2.21
N PHE A 86 11.71 7.40 -1.20
CA PHE A 86 11.69 6.90 0.17
C PHE A 86 11.03 5.51 0.28
N ASN A 87 9.90 5.31 -0.41
CA ASN A 87 9.16 4.05 -0.35
C ASN A 87 9.96 2.89 -0.94
N ARG A 88 10.76 3.13 -1.99
CA ARG A 88 11.64 2.11 -2.56
C ARG A 88 12.73 1.67 -1.57
N HIS A 89 13.31 2.63 -0.85
CA HIS A 89 14.30 2.35 0.20
C HIS A 89 13.68 1.71 1.44
N PHE A 90 12.41 2.01 1.72
CA PHE A 90 11.68 1.43 2.84
C PHE A 90 11.56 -0.10 2.71
N TYR A 91 11.35 -0.64 1.51
CA TYR A 91 11.27 -2.08 1.27
C TYR A 91 12.59 -2.84 1.49
N ALA A 92 13.72 -2.15 1.49
CA ALA A 92 15.06 -2.74 1.64
C ALA A 92 15.51 -2.89 3.10
N LYS A 93 14.67 -2.48 4.06
CA LYS A 93 14.90 -2.58 5.50
C LYS A 93 14.27 -3.85 6.07
#